data_AF-A0A1V3U368-F1
#
_entry.id   AF-A0A1V3U368-F1
#
_cell.length_a   1.000
_cell.length_b   1.000
_cell.length_c   1.000
_cell.angle_alpha   90.00
_cell.angle_beta   90.00
_cell.angle_gamma   90.00
#
_symmetry.space_group_name_H-M   'P 1'
#
loop_
_entity.id
_entity.type
_entity.pdbx_description
1 polymer ?
#
loop_
_entity_poly.entity_id
_entity_poly.type
_entity_poly.pdbx_seq_one_letter_code
_entity_poly.pdbx_strand_id
1 'polypeptide(L)'
;MQKLIFIFFIGLAFNIQAQELSVYTQVNVCKQEGMADKGNFRMLGDQKFLSIIKGFEKEIKNMNNGYSDYYRLYNIPGGIKATDLSVYLIPKSIVADKQKAKNDYRVVGDKRTLWVYYNLKTKKISKPRSFMLTPEY
;
A
#
# COMPACT_ATOMS: atom_id res chain seq x y z
N MET A 1 -23.90 -19.42 -60.13
CA MET A 1 -23.43 -20.51 -59.22
C MET A 1 -21.91 -20.49 -59.33
N GLN A 2 -21.07 -20.28 -58.32
CA GLN A 2 -21.15 -20.46 -56.87
C GLN A 2 -20.63 -19.22 -56.13
N LYS A 3 -21.17 -19.03 -54.92
CA LYS A 3 -20.79 -18.02 -53.94
C LYS A 3 -19.48 -18.44 -53.27
N LEU A 4 -18.55 -17.52 -53.06
CA LEU A 4 -17.49 -17.68 -52.07
C LEU A 4 -17.30 -16.34 -51.36
N ILE A 5 -18.09 -16.16 -50.30
CA ILE A 5 -17.94 -15.07 -49.35
C ILE A 5 -16.81 -15.50 -48.41
N PHE A 6 -15.63 -14.92 -48.58
CA PHE A 6 -14.49 -15.16 -47.69
C PHE A 6 -14.67 -14.27 -46.45
N ILE A 7 -15.30 -14.82 -45.40
CA ILE A 7 -15.46 -14.14 -44.11
C ILE A 7 -14.11 -14.21 -43.40
N PHE A 8 -13.36 -13.11 -43.42
CA PHE A 8 -12.17 -12.95 -42.62
C PHE A 8 -12.61 -12.76 -41.16
N PHE A 9 -12.63 -13.84 -40.38
CA PHE A 9 -12.78 -13.76 -38.93
C PHE A 9 -11.53 -13.06 -38.38
N ILE A 10 -11.64 -11.76 -38.13
CA ILE A 10 -10.73 -11.03 -37.26
C ILE A 10 -10.91 -11.66 -35.88
N GLY A 11 -10.09 -12.66 -35.58
CA GLY A 11 -9.85 -13.12 -34.23
C GLY A 11 -9.21 -11.96 -33.48
N LEU A 12 -10.04 -11.10 -32.89
CA LEU A 12 -9.65 -10.30 -31.75
C LEU A 12 -9.20 -11.30 -30.69
N ALA A 13 -7.92 -11.65 -30.71
CA ALA A 13 -7.21 -12.12 -29.55
C ALA A 13 -7.38 -11.01 -28.52
N PHE A 14 -8.44 -11.11 -27.73
CA PHE A 14 -8.57 -10.43 -26.46
C PHE A 14 -7.40 -10.95 -25.62
N ASN A 15 -6.22 -10.37 -25.86
CA ASN A 15 -5.20 -10.24 -24.85
C ASN A 15 -5.81 -9.34 -23.78
N ILE A 16 -6.75 -9.88 -22.99
CA ILE A 16 -6.96 -9.42 -21.64
C ILE A 16 -5.71 -9.87 -20.91
N GLN A 17 -4.60 -9.18 -21.20
CA GLN A 17 -3.53 -9.04 -20.26
C GLN A 17 -4.24 -8.38 -19.09
N ALA A 18 -4.63 -9.18 -18.10
CA ALA A 18 -5.15 -8.68 -16.84
C ALA A 18 -4.08 -7.71 -16.35
N GLN A 19 -4.27 -6.42 -16.62
CA GLN A 19 -3.42 -5.39 -16.06
C GLN A 19 -3.52 -5.62 -14.57
N GLU A 20 -2.40 -5.98 -13.93
CA GLU A 20 -2.30 -5.94 -12.47
C GLU A 20 -2.66 -4.51 -12.06
N LEU A 21 -3.94 -4.29 -11.77
CA LEU A 21 -4.40 -3.03 -11.23
C LEU A 21 -3.77 -2.98 -9.85
N SER A 22 -2.64 -2.29 -9.74
CA SER A 22 -1.99 -2.10 -8.46
C SER A 22 -3.03 -1.60 -7.47
N VAL A 23 -3.37 -2.45 -6.51
CA VAL A 23 -4.36 -2.18 -5.46
C VAL A 23 -3.89 -1.02 -4.58
N TYR A 24 -2.62 -0.67 -4.66
CA TYR A 24 -1.98 0.38 -3.89
C TYR A 24 -1.65 1.58 -4.78
N THR A 25 -1.60 2.75 -4.15
CA THR A 25 -1.09 3.98 -4.74
C THR A 25 0.06 4.49 -3.91
N GLN A 26 1.01 5.17 -4.56
CA GLN A 26 2.05 5.87 -3.85
C GLN A 26 1.47 7.06 -3.09
N VAL A 27 2.05 7.32 -1.93
CA VAL A 27 1.76 8.51 -1.13
C VAL A 27 3.08 9.09 -0.62
N ASN A 28 3.20 10.40 -0.69
CA ASN A 28 4.26 11.15 -0.03
C ASN A 28 3.60 12.17 0.90
N VAL A 29 3.62 11.87 2.19
CA VAL A 29 2.99 12.72 3.22
C VAL A 29 4.09 13.11 4.20
N CYS A 30 4.22 14.40 4.49
CA CYS A 30 5.24 14.90 5.42
C CYS A 30 6.69 14.51 5.05
N LYS A 31 7.00 14.43 3.75
CA LYS A 31 8.29 13.96 3.19
C LYS A 31 8.59 12.48 3.47
N GLN A 32 7.59 11.72 3.91
CA GLN A 32 7.70 10.30 4.13
C GLN A 32 7.08 9.54 2.95
N GLU A 33 7.90 8.72 2.32
CA GLU A 33 7.49 7.87 1.20
C GLU A 33 6.77 6.62 1.69
N GLY A 34 5.69 6.27 0.99
CA GLY A 34 4.96 5.04 1.26
C GLY A 34 3.94 4.68 0.20
N MET A 35 3.17 3.66 0.53
CA MET A 35 2.07 3.14 -0.27
C MET A 35 0.82 3.02 0.60
N ALA A 36 -0.33 3.17 -0.03
CA ALA A 36 -1.61 3.03 0.63
C ALA A 36 -2.61 2.35 -0.30
N ASP A 37 -3.48 1.51 0.27
CA ASP A 37 -4.50 0.78 -0.50
C ASP A 37 -5.51 1.77 -1.12
N LYS A 38 -5.75 1.68 -2.44
CA LYS A 38 -6.72 2.48 -3.19
C LYS A 38 -8.16 2.24 -2.70
N GLY A 39 -8.45 1.06 -2.14
CA GLY A 39 -9.70 0.76 -1.45
C GLY A 39 -9.94 1.69 -0.27
N ASN A 40 -8.92 2.01 0.53
CA ASN A 40 -9.06 2.95 1.65
C ASN A 40 -9.40 4.37 1.19
N PHE A 41 -8.81 4.82 0.07
CA PHE A 41 -9.18 6.09 -0.57
C PHE A 41 -10.64 6.09 -1.02
N ARG A 42 -11.07 5.04 -1.75
CA ARG A 42 -12.45 4.91 -2.22
C ARG A 42 -13.47 4.86 -1.08
N MET A 43 -13.14 4.18 0.02
CA MET A 43 -14.06 3.98 1.14
C MET A 43 -14.19 5.20 2.06
N LEU A 44 -13.09 5.91 2.34
CA LEU A 44 -13.08 7.01 3.29
C LEU A 44 -13.14 8.39 2.63
N GLY A 45 -12.81 8.47 1.34
CA GLY A 45 -12.52 9.71 0.63
C GLY A 45 -11.09 10.17 0.84
N ASP A 46 -10.48 10.68 -0.23
CA ASP A 46 -9.06 11.04 -0.29
C ASP A 46 -8.65 12.01 0.82
N GLN A 47 -9.42 13.09 1.02
CA GLN A 47 -9.11 14.09 2.04
C GLN A 47 -9.08 13.50 3.45
N LYS A 48 -10.06 12.64 3.78
CA LYS A 48 -10.16 12.02 5.11
C LYS A 48 -8.99 11.06 5.33
N PHE A 49 -8.70 10.22 4.34
CA PHE A 49 -7.63 9.24 4.49
C PHE A 49 -6.24 9.91 4.56
N LEU A 50 -5.98 10.90 3.71
CA LEU A 50 -4.74 11.69 3.77
C LEU A 50 -4.58 12.44 5.10
N SER A 51 -5.69 12.96 5.66
CA SER A 51 -5.67 13.60 6.98
C SER A 51 -5.29 12.63 8.09
N ILE A 52 -5.80 11.39 8.04
CA ILE A 52 -5.42 10.32 8.97
C ILE A 52 -3.92 10.00 8.87
N ILE A 53 -3.41 9.81 7.65
CA ILE A 53 -1.98 9.54 7.41
C ILE A 53 -1.12 10.71 7.92
N LYS A 54 -1.52 11.95 7.64
CA LYS A 54 -0.81 13.15 8.13
C LYS A 54 -0.80 13.24 9.65
N GLY A 55 -1.90 12.86 10.30
CA GLY A 55 -1.97 12.77 11.76
C GLY A 55 -0.97 11.77 12.30
N PHE A 56 -0.94 10.56 11.74
CA PHE A 56 0.04 9.55 12.12
C PHE A 56 1.50 10.01 11.93
N GLU A 57 1.84 10.57 10.76
CA GLU A 57 3.22 10.97 10.47
C GLU A 57 3.73 12.09 11.39
N LYS A 58 2.83 12.95 11.88
CA LYS A 58 3.19 13.95 12.91
C LYS A 58 3.57 13.30 14.24
N GLU A 59 2.81 12.29 14.67
CA GLU A 59 3.04 11.61 15.94
C GLU A 59 4.28 10.71 15.88
N ILE A 60 4.44 9.93 14.81
CA ILE A 60 5.56 8.99 14.70
C ILE A 60 6.91 9.70 14.60
N LYS A 61 6.95 10.94 14.08
CA LYS A 61 8.18 11.73 13.97
C LYS A 61 8.93 11.86 15.29
N ASN A 62 8.21 11.83 16.41
CA ASN A 62 8.79 11.93 17.76
C ASN A 62 9.28 10.58 18.30
N MET A 63 9.11 9.48 17.56
CA MET A 63 9.52 8.13 17.93
C MET A 63 10.68 7.65 17.04
N ASN A 64 11.83 7.31 17.64
CA ASN A 64 12.98 6.72 16.94
C ASN A 64 13.34 7.44 15.62
N ASN A 65 13.57 8.75 15.69
CA ASN A 65 13.82 9.62 14.53
C ASN A 65 12.76 9.51 13.41
N GLY A 66 11.51 9.23 13.79
CA GLY A 66 10.41 9.06 12.84
C GLY A 66 10.55 7.84 11.94
N TYR A 67 11.43 6.88 12.23
CA TYR A 67 11.70 5.76 11.33
C TYR A 67 11.96 6.22 9.87
N SER A 68 12.80 7.23 9.69
CA SER A 68 13.15 7.82 8.39
C SER A 68 13.69 6.81 7.37
N ASP A 69 14.33 5.76 7.88
CA ASP A 69 15.00 4.72 7.10
C ASP A 69 14.04 3.58 6.71
N TYR A 70 12.74 3.79 6.90
CA TYR A 70 11.68 2.83 6.60
C TYR A 70 10.71 3.44 5.58
N TYR A 71 10.24 2.63 4.64
CA TYR A 71 9.04 2.93 3.87
C TYR A 71 7.79 2.71 4.73
N ARG A 72 6.66 3.29 4.29
CA ARG A 72 5.36 3.10 4.92
C ARG A 72 4.42 2.28 4.04
N LEU A 73 3.68 1.36 4.65
CA LEU A 73 2.50 0.78 4.04
C LEU A 73 1.30 1.07 4.95
N TYR A 74 0.42 1.95 4.50
CA TYR A 74 -0.74 2.40 5.24
C TYR A 74 -1.97 1.56 4.87
N ASN A 75 -2.67 1.08 5.89
CA ASN A 75 -3.91 0.36 5.74
C ASN A 75 -4.92 0.72 6.83
N ILE A 76 -6.21 0.80 6.50
CA ILE A 76 -7.29 0.97 7.47
C ILE A 76 -8.16 -0.29 7.49
N PRO A 77 -7.82 -1.28 8.35
CA PRO A 77 -8.63 -2.47 8.49
C PRO A 77 -10.01 -2.09 9.05
N GLY A 78 -11.08 -2.62 8.47
CA GLY A 78 -12.47 -2.32 8.89
C GLY A 78 -13.10 -1.08 8.23
N GLY A 79 -12.39 -0.41 7.31
CA GLY A 79 -12.97 0.63 6.45
C GLY A 79 -13.56 1.82 7.21
N ILE A 80 -14.82 2.17 6.92
CA ILE A 80 -15.48 3.37 7.47
C ILE A 80 -15.58 3.34 9.01
N LYS A 81 -15.71 2.15 9.60
CA LYS A 81 -15.84 1.95 11.06
C LYS A 81 -14.50 1.71 11.75
N ALA A 82 -13.38 1.82 11.02
CA ALA A 82 -12.09 1.54 11.60
C ALA A 82 -11.78 2.45 12.78
N THR A 83 -11.20 1.84 13.81
CA THR A 83 -10.75 2.53 15.03
C THR A 83 -9.29 2.94 14.94
N ASP A 84 -8.52 2.29 14.06
CA ASP A 84 -7.07 2.40 14.00
C ASP A 84 -6.58 2.42 12.54
N LEU A 85 -5.51 3.18 12.29
CA LEU A 85 -4.68 3.05 11.10
C LEU A 85 -3.59 2.01 11.38
N SER A 86 -3.52 0.99 10.54
CA SER A 86 -2.44 0.00 10.52
C SER A 86 -1.31 0.52 9.65
N VAL A 87 -0.08 0.54 10.17
CA VAL A 87 1.09 0.96 9.40
C VAL A 87 2.21 -0.05 9.52
N TYR A 88 2.66 -0.57 8.38
CA TYR A 88 3.87 -1.37 8.31
C TYR A 88 5.06 -0.45 7.99
N LEU A 89 6.11 -0.58 8.79
CA LEU A 89 7.39 0.10 8.62
C LEU A 89 8.35 -0.92 8.00
N ILE A 90 8.66 -0.73 6.72
CA ILE A 90 9.48 -1.66 5.94
C ILE A 90 10.87 -1.04 5.79
N PRO A 91 11.94 -1.63 6.35
CA PRO A 91 13.27 -1.04 6.26
C PRO A 91 13.70 -0.83 4.79
N LYS A 92 14.20 0.35 4.44
CA LYS A 92 14.66 0.65 3.07
C LYS A 92 15.80 -0.28 2.63
N SER A 93 16.59 -0.78 3.58
CA SER A 93 17.74 -1.67 3.36
C SER A 93 17.36 -3.06 2.87
N ILE A 94 16.10 -3.49 3.02
CA ILE A 94 15.65 -4.84 2.62
C ILE A 94 14.90 -4.83 1.29
N VAL A 95 14.58 -3.64 0.78
CA VAL A 95 13.95 -3.46 -0.53
C VAL A 95 15.05 -3.41 -1.59
N ALA A 96 15.04 -4.36 -2.52
CA ALA A 96 15.96 -4.36 -3.65
C ALA A 96 15.62 -3.25 -4.66
N ASP A 97 16.62 -2.77 -5.39
CA ASP A 97 16.47 -1.58 -6.26
C ASP A 97 15.46 -1.77 -7.39
N LYS A 98 15.30 -3.01 -7.87
CA LYS A 98 14.27 -3.35 -8.86
C LYS A 98 12.85 -3.09 -8.33
N GLN A 99 12.61 -3.34 -7.05
CA GLN A 99 11.33 -3.08 -6.38
C GLN A 99 11.15 -1.59 -6.10
N LYS A 100 12.21 -0.88 -5.73
CA LYS A 100 12.20 0.59 -5.61
C LYS A 100 11.82 1.24 -6.93
N ALA A 101 12.41 0.81 -8.04
CA ALA A 101 12.10 1.32 -9.37
C ALA A 101 10.64 1.08 -9.78
N LYS A 102 10.01 0.03 -9.26
CA LYS A 102 8.59 -0.30 -9.49
C LYS A 102 7.65 0.31 -8.46
N ASN A 103 8.18 0.97 -7.43
CA ASN A 103 7.43 1.45 -6.28
C ASN A 103 6.55 0.37 -5.63
N ASP A 104 7.02 -0.87 -5.61
CA ASP A 104 6.33 -2.00 -4.98
C ASP A 104 7.13 -2.54 -3.81
N TYR A 105 6.86 -1.97 -2.64
CA TYR A 105 7.57 -2.28 -1.41
C TYR A 105 6.97 -3.49 -0.66
N ARG A 106 5.89 -4.09 -1.17
CA ARG A 106 5.15 -5.17 -0.50
C ARG A 106 5.93 -6.48 -0.42
N VAL A 107 6.86 -6.68 -1.36
CA VAL A 107 7.42 -8.00 -1.71
C VAL A 107 8.33 -8.61 -0.63
N VAL A 108 8.71 -7.88 0.43
CA VAL A 108 9.70 -8.41 1.40
C VAL A 108 9.43 -7.92 2.83
N GLY A 109 8.28 -8.26 3.39
CA GLY A 109 8.06 -8.13 4.84
C GLY A 109 8.81 -9.23 5.61
N ASP A 110 10.11 -9.06 5.89
CA ASP A 110 10.83 -10.00 6.76
C ASP A 110 10.73 -9.64 8.25
N LYS A 111 11.37 -10.40 9.14
CA LYS A 111 11.37 -10.19 10.61
C LYS A 111 11.76 -8.77 11.07
N ARG A 112 12.41 -7.97 10.22
CA ARG A 112 12.82 -6.57 10.49
C ARG A 112 11.70 -5.58 10.17
N THR A 113 10.68 -5.98 9.43
CA THR A 113 9.48 -5.18 9.22
C THR A 113 8.75 -5.04 10.55
N LEU A 114 8.40 -3.80 10.87
CA LEU A 114 7.66 -3.48 12.07
C LEU A 114 6.22 -3.16 11.72
N TRP A 115 5.33 -3.42 12.65
CA TRP A 115 3.93 -3.08 12.56
C TRP A 115 3.54 -2.24 13.77
N VAL A 116 2.87 -1.12 13.50
CA VAL A 116 2.26 -0.25 14.50
C VAL A 116 0.80 0.03 14.16
N TYR A 117 0.02 0.32 15.19
CA TYR A 117 -1.30 0.89 15.04
C TYR A 117 -1.31 2.32 15.53
N TYR A 118 -2.07 3.15 14.83
CA TYR A 118 -2.37 4.52 15.23
C TYR A 118 -3.86 4.66 15.52
N ASN A 119 -4.19 4.87 16.78
CA ASN A 119 -5.57 4.95 17.22
C ASN A 119 -6.21 6.26 16.79
N LEU A 120 -7.26 6.18 15.97
CA LEU A 120 -7.87 7.34 15.33
C LEU A 120 -8.57 8.26 16.34
N LYS A 121 -8.98 7.74 17.50
CA LYS A 121 -9.64 8.52 18.56
C LYS A 121 -8.61 9.18 19.49
N THR A 122 -7.70 8.39 20.05
CA THR A 122 -6.74 8.85 21.08
C THR A 122 -5.47 9.44 20.50
N LYS A 123 -5.23 9.26 19.20
CA LYS A 123 -4.02 9.72 18.48
C LYS A 123 -2.73 9.12 19.05
N LYS A 124 -2.81 7.97 19.70
CA LYS A 124 -1.66 7.24 20.24
C LYS A 124 -1.18 6.18 19.26
N ILE A 125 0.13 6.01 19.17
CA ILE A 125 0.78 4.94 18.41
C ILE A 125 1.11 3.79 19.36
N SER A 126 0.82 2.56 18.95
CA SER A 126 1.19 1.36 19.70
C SER A 126 2.70 1.17 19.75
N LYS A 127 3.20 0.34 20.67
CA LYS A 127 4.59 -0.13 20.58
C LYS A 127 4.78 -0.87 19.24
N PRO A 128 5.90 -0.67 18.53
CA PRO A 128 6.22 -1.45 17.34
C PRO A 128 6.37 -2.92 17.69
N ARG A 129 5.81 -3.78 16.83
CA ARG A 129 6.01 -5.23 16.90
C ARG A 129 6.60 -5.75 15.59
N SER A 130 7.44 -6.77 15.67
CA SER A 130 7.91 -7.46 14.47
C SER A 130 6.70 -8.07 13.74
N PHE A 131 6.68 -7.93 12.43
CA PHE A 131 5.67 -8.51 11.56
C PHE A 131 6.36 -9.23 10.42
N MET A 132 6.06 -10.53 10.30
CA MET A 132 6.51 -11.35 9.19
C MET A 132 5.30 -11.62 8.31
N LEU A 133 5.32 -11.12 7.07
CA LEU A 133 4.40 -11.61 6.04
C LEU A 133 4.93 -12.96 5.62
N THR A 134 4.33 -14.04 6.13
CA THR A 134 4.49 -15.33 5.46
C THR A 134 3.83 -15.19 4.09
N PRO A 135 4.51 -15.52 2.98
CA PRO A 135 3.82 -15.70 1.70
C PRO A 135 2.67 -16.67 1.96
N GLU A 136 1.44 -16.28 1.63
CA GLU A 136 0.33 -17.23 1.64
C GLU A 136 0.72 -18.36 0.68
N TYR A 137 0.79 -19.58 1.21
CA TYR A 137 1.12 -20.81 0.49
C TYR A 137 0.06 -21.14 -0.57
#